data_AF-G7KCB4-F1
#
_entry.id   AF-G7KCB4-F1
#
_cell.length_a   1.000
_cell.length_b   1.000
_cell.length_c   1.000
_cell.angle_alpha   90.00
_cell.angle_beta   90.00
_cell.angle_gamma   90.00
#
_symmetry.space_group_name_H-M   'P 1'
#
loop_
_entity.id
_entity.type
_entity.pdbx_description
1 polymer ?
#
loop_
_entity_poly.entity_id
_entity_poly.type
_entity_poly.pdbx_seq_one_letter_code
_entity_poly.pdbx_strand_id
1 'polypeptide(L)'
;MFTTPFSSPSTAFFSPPKASYSSSSSSSSSSSSLPLRSSFTFYHLRFNATTSSSSVTTSGTSSSSYCSPLAFNSNNKKPKEISANMAASSVSSRTFLNARNEQDVLSGIKKEVEAGTLPPTIAEGMEELYLNYKSAVVKSGDPKADEIVLSNMTALLDRIFLDVKEPFVFEAHHKAKREPFDYYMFGQNYIRPLVDFNTSYVGNMPLFIQMEEQLKQGHNIILMSNHQSEADPAIIALLLEMRLPHIAENLIYVAGDRVITDPLCKPFSIGRNLICVYSKKHMLDDPALVETKRKANTRSLKEMATLLRSGSQIIWIAPSGGRDRPVANSGEWAPAPFDSSSVDNMRRLVDHSGPPGHIYPMAILCHDIMPPPLKVEKEIGEKRIISYHGTGISLAPEISFSDITASCENPEKAKEAYSKALYDSVTSQYDVLESAIHGKKGLEASTPAVSLSQPWK
;
A
#
# COMPACT_ATOMS: atom_id res chain seq x y z
N MET A 1 -22.15 27.18 -44.97
CA MET A 1 -22.08 25.75 -44.60
C MET A 1 -20.70 25.25 -44.96
N PHE A 2 -19.79 25.20 -43.99
CA PHE A 2 -18.42 24.70 -44.18
C PHE A 2 -18.12 23.69 -43.08
N THR A 3 -17.81 22.48 -43.51
CA THR A 3 -17.37 21.33 -42.74
C THR A 3 -15.87 21.41 -42.49
N THR A 4 -15.44 21.25 -41.23
CA THR A 4 -14.05 21.01 -40.84
C THR A 4 -13.94 19.68 -40.09
N PRO A 5 -12.99 18.80 -40.44
CA PRO A 5 -12.70 17.61 -39.65
C PRO A 5 -11.65 17.93 -38.57
N PHE A 6 -11.91 17.49 -37.34
CA PHE A 6 -10.94 17.50 -36.25
C PHE A 6 -9.96 16.33 -36.43
N SER A 7 -8.71 16.67 -36.73
CA SER A 7 -7.56 15.78 -36.73
C SER A 7 -7.10 15.52 -35.30
N SER A 8 -6.94 14.24 -34.96
CA SER A 8 -6.27 13.78 -33.73
C SER A 8 -4.75 13.91 -33.90
N PRO A 9 -3.98 14.38 -32.90
CA PRO A 9 -2.52 14.44 -33.01
C PRO A 9 -1.91 13.06 -32.84
N SER A 10 -1.08 12.66 -33.81
CA SER A 10 -0.26 11.46 -33.81
C SER A 10 0.68 11.36 -32.60
N THR A 11 0.64 10.21 -31.93
CA THR A 11 1.69 9.75 -31.00
C THR A 11 2.85 9.16 -31.81
N ALA A 12 3.85 9.98 -32.09
CA ALA A 12 5.18 9.52 -32.46
C ALA A 12 6.17 10.06 -31.42
N PHE A 13 7.35 9.42 -31.34
CA PHE A 13 8.52 9.78 -30.52
C PHE A 13 8.64 9.10 -29.15
N PHE A 14 8.85 7.79 -29.17
CA PHE A 14 9.89 7.15 -28.35
C PHE A 14 10.51 5.99 -29.15
N SER A 15 11.74 6.18 -29.62
CA SER A 15 12.61 5.10 -30.08
C SER A 15 14.03 5.42 -29.61
N PRO A 16 14.67 4.55 -28.82
CA PRO A 16 16.08 4.74 -28.48
C PRO A 16 16.97 4.42 -29.69
N PRO A 17 18.16 5.05 -29.82
CA PRO A 17 19.05 4.82 -30.94
C PRO A 17 19.61 3.39 -30.90
N LYS A 18 19.54 2.70 -32.06
CA LYS A 18 20.22 1.42 -32.30
C LYS A 18 21.73 1.64 -32.31
N ALA A 19 22.44 1.05 -31.35
CA ALA A 19 23.88 0.85 -31.46
C ALA A 19 24.14 -0.44 -32.24
N SER A 20 24.69 -0.30 -33.44
CA SER A 20 25.20 -1.39 -34.25
C SER A 20 26.56 -1.84 -33.73
N TYR A 21 26.64 -3.04 -33.15
CA TYR A 21 27.90 -3.77 -33.00
C TYR A 21 27.89 -5.00 -33.87
N SER A 22 28.73 -4.96 -34.90
CA SER A 22 29.11 -6.09 -35.74
C SER A 22 30.16 -6.95 -35.04
N SER A 23 29.87 -8.24 -34.85
CA SER A 23 30.92 -9.27 -34.83
C SER A 23 30.37 -10.62 -35.31
N SER A 24 30.71 -10.94 -36.56
CA SER A 24 30.96 -12.30 -37.06
C SER A 24 32.08 -12.94 -36.24
N SER A 25 32.23 -14.24 -36.02
CA SER A 25 31.61 -15.48 -36.51
C SER A 25 32.30 -16.63 -35.76
N SER A 26 31.60 -17.72 -35.44
CA SER A 26 32.01 -19.09 -35.84
C SER A 26 31.12 -20.15 -35.18
N SER A 27 30.66 -21.04 -36.04
CA SER A 27 29.91 -22.26 -35.80
C SER A 27 30.80 -23.40 -35.29
N SER A 28 30.29 -24.21 -34.38
CA SER A 28 30.46 -25.67 -34.46
C SER A 28 29.33 -26.40 -33.73
N SER A 29 28.81 -27.39 -34.44
CA SER A 29 27.79 -28.37 -34.10
C SER A 29 28.30 -29.45 -33.15
N SER A 30 27.45 -30.02 -32.28
CA SER A 30 26.91 -31.40 -32.39
C SER A 30 26.39 -32.01 -31.07
N SER A 31 25.27 -32.74 -31.22
CA SER A 31 24.83 -33.98 -30.55
C SER A 31 24.48 -34.04 -29.05
N SER A 32 23.16 -34.12 -28.81
CA SER A 32 22.40 -35.22 -28.13
C SER A 32 23.01 -36.02 -26.97
N SER A 33 22.33 -36.02 -25.81
CA SER A 33 21.85 -37.24 -25.11
C SER A 33 20.94 -36.92 -23.90
N LEU A 34 19.96 -37.79 -23.70
CA LEU A 34 18.86 -37.83 -22.72
C LEU A 34 19.31 -38.17 -21.26
N PRO A 35 18.39 -38.23 -20.25
CA PRO A 35 18.64 -37.74 -18.90
C PRO A 35 19.08 -38.83 -17.91
N LEU A 36 19.86 -38.44 -16.90
CA LEU A 36 20.02 -39.24 -15.69
C LEU A 36 18.97 -38.85 -14.65
N ARG A 37 18.15 -39.84 -14.29
CA ARG A 37 17.42 -39.93 -13.02
C ARG A 37 18.40 -39.79 -11.86
N SER A 38 18.12 -38.87 -10.94
CA SER A 38 18.67 -38.88 -9.59
C SER A 38 17.50 -38.82 -8.61
N SER A 39 17.24 -39.96 -7.97
CA SER A 39 16.33 -40.09 -6.85
C SER A 39 16.93 -39.37 -5.63
N PHE A 40 16.29 -38.31 -5.16
CA PHE A 40 16.61 -37.75 -3.84
C PHE A 40 15.57 -38.21 -2.82
N THR A 41 16.06 -39.06 -1.92
CA THR A 41 15.38 -39.58 -0.75
C THR A 41 15.07 -38.45 0.23
N PHE A 42 13.82 -38.43 0.71
CA PHE A 42 13.33 -37.59 1.80
C PHE A 42 14.17 -37.79 3.08
N TYR A 43 14.80 -36.71 3.56
CA TYR A 43 15.21 -36.62 4.96
C TYR A 43 14.12 -35.86 5.74
N HIS A 44 13.38 -36.60 6.56
CA HIS A 44 12.56 -36.04 7.63
C HIS A 44 13.49 -35.42 8.69
N LEU A 45 13.50 -34.08 8.78
CA LEU A 45 14.03 -33.37 9.94
C LEU A 45 12.86 -32.89 10.80
N ARG A 46 12.66 -33.61 11.91
CA ARG A 46 11.85 -33.16 13.05
C ARG A 46 12.56 -31.98 13.69
N PHE A 47 11.95 -30.79 13.67
CA PHE A 47 12.34 -29.71 14.57
C PHE A 47 11.45 -29.75 15.81
N ASN A 48 12.06 -30.09 16.94
CA ASN A 48 11.48 -29.93 18.26
C ASN A 48 11.44 -28.44 18.60
N ALA A 49 10.27 -27.97 19.02
CA ALA A 49 10.08 -26.67 19.63
C ALA A 49 10.73 -26.65 21.03
N THR A 50 11.66 -25.74 21.26
CA THR A 50 12.10 -25.35 22.60
C THR A 50 11.58 -23.96 22.91
N THR A 51 10.63 -23.93 23.83
CA THR A 51 10.17 -22.76 24.59
C THR A 51 11.31 -22.24 25.46
N SER A 52 11.63 -20.95 25.35
CA SER A 52 12.44 -20.24 26.35
C SER A 52 11.71 -18.97 26.79
N SER A 53 11.02 -19.11 27.92
CA SER A 53 10.55 -18.03 28.77
C SER A 53 11.75 -17.29 29.39
N SER A 54 11.74 -15.96 29.35
CA SER A 54 12.63 -15.14 30.18
C SER A 54 11.87 -13.93 30.69
N SER A 55 11.37 -14.05 31.91
CA SER A 55 10.89 -12.97 32.77
C SER A 55 12.04 -12.49 33.66
N VAL A 56 12.41 -11.21 33.62
CA VAL A 56 13.10 -10.57 34.76
C VAL A 56 12.61 -9.15 34.93
N THR A 57 12.18 -8.90 36.17
CA THR A 57 11.68 -7.69 36.80
C THR A 57 12.74 -6.62 37.05
N THR A 58 12.25 -5.38 37.12
CA THR A 58 12.86 -4.12 37.57
C THR A 58 13.47 -4.16 38.98
N SER A 59 14.61 -3.48 39.19
CA SER A 59 14.85 -2.48 40.25
C SER A 59 16.33 -2.10 40.36
N GLY A 60 16.66 -0.82 40.60
CA GLY A 60 17.94 -0.46 41.24
C GLY A 60 18.58 0.86 40.79
N THR A 61 18.27 1.92 41.51
CA THR A 61 18.84 3.28 41.48
C THR A 61 20.32 3.40 41.91
N SER A 62 21.02 4.31 41.25
CA SER A 62 21.98 5.31 41.77
C SER A 62 23.22 4.89 42.57
N SER A 63 24.41 5.25 42.06
CA SER A 63 25.47 5.89 42.86
C SER A 63 26.54 6.55 41.97
N SER A 64 26.78 7.84 42.20
CA SER A 64 27.90 8.61 41.65
C SER A 64 29.13 8.46 42.55
N SER A 65 30.34 8.46 41.98
CA SER A 65 31.54 8.91 42.70
C SER A 65 32.67 9.31 41.76
N TYR A 66 33.23 10.48 42.06
CA TYR A 66 34.28 11.26 41.41
C TYR A 66 35.66 10.60 41.35
N CYS A 67 36.47 10.97 40.34
CA CYS A 67 37.85 11.45 40.56
C CYS A 67 38.36 12.29 39.36
N SER A 68 38.92 13.46 39.66
CA SER A 68 39.41 14.55 38.77
C SER A 68 40.92 14.38 38.44
N PRO A 69 41.66 15.41 37.95
CA PRO A 69 41.60 16.12 36.66
C PRO A 69 42.98 16.18 35.95
N LEU A 70 43.00 16.61 34.67
CA LEU A 70 44.20 17.21 34.05
C LEU A 70 43.85 18.58 33.48
N ALA A 71 44.64 19.57 33.89
CA ALA A 71 44.50 20.97 33.58
C ALA A 71 45.25 21.36 32.30
N PHE A 72 44.67 22.25 31.49
CA PHE A 72 45.44 23.24 30.75
C PHE A 72 44.63 24.55 30.61
N ASN A 73 45.22 25.63 31.14
CA ASN A 73 44.89 27.05 30.98
C ASN A 73 44.83 27.46 29.49
N SER A 74 44.28 28.57 29.03
CA SER A 74 43.52 29.72 29.53
C SER A 74 43.22 30.54 28.26
N ASN A 75 42.02 31.12 28.10
CA ASN A 75 41.91 32.56 27.86
C ASN A 75 40.48 33.09 27.92
N ASN A 76 40.36 34.10 28.76
CA ASN A 76 39.24 34.97 29.08
C ASN A 76 38.38 35.46 27.90
N LYS A 77 37.06 35.39 28.08
CA LYS A 77 36.11 36.52 27.93
C LYS A 77 34.75 36.16 28.56
N LYS A 78 34.26 37.01 29.47
CA LYS A 78 32.91 36.99 30.09
C LYS A 78 32.23 38.32 29.74
N PRO A 79 30.90 38.48 29.91
CA PRO A 79 29.83 37.81 29.18
C PRO A 79 28.90 38.85 28.49
N LYS A 80 28.11 38.45 27.49
CA LYS A 80 26.91 39.22 27.11
C LYS A 80 25.69 38.40 27.52
N GLU A 81 24.95 38.95 28.48
CA GLU A 81 23.60 38.53 28.83
C GLU A 81 22.75 38.44 27.56
N ILE A 82 22.31 37.24 27.23
CA ILE A 82 21.19 37.03 26.32
C ILE A 82 20.18 36.23 27.13
N SER A 83 19.13 36.96 27.52
CA SER A 83 17.81 36.52 27.94
C SER A 83 17.61 35.00 27.96
N ALA A 84 17.63 34.46 29.18
CA ALA A 84 17.05 33.16 29.50
C ALA A 84 15.52 33.27 29.36
N ASN A 85 15.00 33.18 28.13
CA ASN A 85 13.56 33.04 27.86
C ASN A 85 13.25 32.44 26.47
N MET A 86 14.13 31.59 25.94
CA MET A 86 13.87 30.79 24.73
C MET A 86 14.44 29.37 24.83
N ALA A 87 14.38 28.76 26.01
CA ALA A 87 14.82 27.39 26.24
C ALA A 87 13.73 26.54 26.94
N ALA A 88 12.46 26.84 26.64
CA ALA A 88 11.30 26.11 27.14
C ALA A 88 10.25 25.82 26.05
N SER A 89 10.64 25.76 24.77
CA SER A 89 9.72 25.48 23.65
C SER A 89 9.95 24.16 22.93
N SER A 90 10.83 23.27 23.44
CA SER A 90 11.11 21.97 22.78
C SER A 90 10.43 20.76 23.41
N VAL A 91 9.48 20.95 24.34
CA VAL A 91 8.49 19.91 24.61
C VAL A 91 7.35 20.15 23.63
N SER A 92 7.46 19.54 22.44
CA SER A 92 6.31 19.37 21.53
C SER A 92 5.09 19.05 22.40
N SER A 93 4.06 19.89 22.35
CA SER A 93 2.83 19.64 23.08
C SER A 93 2.33 18.27 22.63
N ARG A 94 2.56 17.24 23.46
CA ARG A 94 2.04 15.89 23.28
C ARG A 94 0.56 15.89 23.62
N THR A 95 -0.17 16.89 23.10
CA THR A 95 -1.55 17.24 23.44
C THR A 95 -2.44 16.02 23.31
N PHE A 96 -2.31 15.30 22.20
CA PHE A 96 -3.08 14.10 21.91
C PHE A 96 -2.63 12.89 22.73
N LEU A 97 -1.31 12.67 22.92
CA LEU A 97 -0.81 11.53 23.71
C LEU A 97 -1.10 11.65 25.21
N ASN A 98 -1.38 12.86 25.71
CA ASN A 98 -1.76 13.11 27.10
C ASN A 98 -3.27 12.95 27.35
N ALA A 99 -4.07 12.76 26.30
CA ALA A 99 -5.51 12.62 26.42
C ALA A 99 -5.89 11.28 27.09
N ARG A 100 -6.79 11.33 28.08
CA ARG A 100 -7.21 10.14 28.85
C ARG A 100 -8.64 9.70 28.54
N ASN A 101 -9.36 10.49 27.76
CA ASN A 101 -10.74 10.26 27.39
C ASN A 101 -11.08 11.07 26.12
N GLU A 102 -12.28 10.86 25.59
CA GLU A 102 -12.79 11.57 24.41
C GLU A 102 -12.79 13.10 24.57
N GLN A 103 -13.20 13.61 25.72
CA GLN A 103 -13.25 15.05 25.97
C GLN A 103 -11.86 15.68 25.91
N ASP A 104 -10.83 15.00 26.42
CA ASP A 104 -9.44 15.44 26.32
C ASP A 104 -8.99 15.48 24.86
N VAL A 105 -9.35 14.48 24.04
CA VAL A 105 -9.01 14.44 22.60
C VAL A 105 -9.65 15.61 21.86
N LEU A 106 -10.97 15.77 21.97
CA LEU A 106 -11.71 16.81 21.24
C LEU A 106 -11.34 18.23 21.72
N SER A 107 -11.11 18.41 23.03
CA SER A 107 -10.60 19.69 23.54
C SER A 107 -9.16 19.96 23.11
N GLY A 108 -8.35 18.92 22.93
CA GLY A 108 -7.00 19.00 22.37
C GLY A 108 -7.00 19.58 20.95
N ILE A 109 -7.90 19.10 20.08
CA ILE A 109 -8.07 19.62 18.72
C ILE A 109 -8.37 21.13 18.76
N LYS A 110 -9.36 21.55 19.55
CA LYS A 110 -9.75 22.95 19.69
C LYS A 110 -8.63 23.84 20.19
N LYS A 111 -7.86 23.38 21.19
CA LYS A 111 -6.71 24.13 21.72
C LYS A 111 -5.62 24.36 20.68
N GLU A 112 -5.33 23.37 19.83
CA GLU A 112 -4.32 23.52 18.78
C GLU A 112 -4.84 24.42 17.63
N VAL A 113 -6.14 24.46 17.37
CA VAL A 113 -6.74 25.46 16.47
C VAL A 113 -6.63 26.87 17.04
N GLU A 114 -7.01 27.07 18.30
CA GLU A 114 -6.93 28.37 19.00
C GLU A 114 -5.48 28.88 19.10
N ALA A 115 -4.51 27.97 19.24
CA ALA A 115 -3.08 28.27 19.23
C ALA A 115 -2.51 28.57 17.82
N GLY A 116 -3.29 28.35 16.75
CA GLY A 116 -2.87 28.53 15.36
C GLY A 116 -1.87 27.48 14.86
N THR A 117 -1.72 26.36 15.59
CA THR A 117 -0.78 25.26 15.28
C THR A 117 -1.43 24.14 14.45
N LEU A 118 -2.77 24.15 14.33
CA LEU A 118 -3.54 23.22 13.52
C LEU A 118 -4.52 23.98 12.60
N PRO A 119 -4.46 23.79 11.26
CA PRO A 119 -5.41 24.43 10.34
C PRO A 119 -6.85 23.98 10.60
N PRO A 120 -7.85 24.89 10.54
CA PRO A 120 -9.25 24.56 10.82
C PRO A 120 -9.82 23.42 9.98
N THR A 121 -9.48 23.36 8.68
CA THR A 121 -9.95 22.29 7.78
C THR A 121 -9.43 20.91 8.17
N ILE A 122 -8.19 20.83 8.66
CA ILE A 122 -7.62 19.57 9.16
C ILE A 122 -8.25 19.20 10.51
N ALA A 123 -8.49 20.18 11.37
CA ALA A 123 -9.17 19.96 12.65
C ALA A 123 -10.59 19.41 12.47
N GLU A 124 -11.37 19.95 11.53
CA GLU A 124 -12.69 19.43 11.17
C GLU A 124 -12.61 17.97 10.70
N GLY A 125 -11.64 17.65 9.84
CA GLY A 125 -11.39 16.28 9.39
C GLY A 125 -10.95 15.34 10.50
N MET A 126 -10.17 15.82 11.48
CA MET A 126 -9.78 15.06 12.67
C MET A 126 -10.98 14.71 13.56
N GLU A 127 -11.87 15.68 13.81
CA GLU A 127 -13.10 15.46 14.59
C GLU A 127 -14.04 14.48 13.87
N GLU A 128 -14.26 14.66 12.57
CA GLU A 128 -15.07 13.73 11.78
C GLU A 128 -14.49 12.31 11.82
N LEU A 129 -13.17 12.18 11.61
CA LEU A 129 -12.49 10.89 11.62
C LEU A 129 -12.63 10.19 12.98
N TYR A 130 -12.49 10.93 14.08
CA TYR A 130 -12.71 10.40 15.42
C TYR A 130 -14.12 9.82 15.60
N LEU A 131 -15.15 10.59 15.24
CA LEU A 131 -16.54 10.20 15.42
C LEU A 131 -16.91 8.99 14.55
N ASN A 132 -16.46 8.97 13.29
CA ASN A 132 -16.73 7.87 12.37
C ASN A 132 -15.98 6.58 12.79
N TYR A 133 -14.71 6.69 13.19
CA TYR A 133 -13.95 5.55 13.70
C TYR A 133 -14.58 4.98 14.98
N LYS A 134 -14.91 5.84 15.96
CA LYS A 134 -15.60 5.43 17.19
C LYS A 134 -16.89 4.69 16.87
N SER A 135 -17.73 5.25 16.00
CA SER A 135 -19.00 4.64 15.60
C SER A 135 -18.79 3.25 15.00
N ALA A 136 -17.80 3.07 14.14
CA ALA A 136 -17.49 1.79 13.52
C ALA A 136 -16.99 0.75 14.53
N VAL A 137 -16.03 1.11 15.39
CA VAL A 137 -15.47 0.19 16.39
C VAL A 137 -16.49 -0.18 17.46
N VAL A 138 -17.35 0.74 17.90
CA VAL A 138 -18.44 0.42 18.84
C VAL A 138 -19.45 -0.53 18.20
N LYS A 139 -19.77 -0.34 16.91
CA LYS A 139 -20.69 -1.22 16.17
C LYS A 139 -20.15 -2.63 15.94
N SER A 140 -18.84 -2.85 16.01
CA SER A 140 -18.27 -4.20 15.93
C SER A 140 -18.66 -5.07 17.13
N GLY A 141 -19.05 -4.44 18.25
CA GLY A 141 -19.38 -5.14 19.49
C GLY A 141 -18.14 -5.59 20.29
N ASP A 142 -16.95 -5.09 19.96
CA ASP A 142 -15.73 -5.39 20.72
C ASP A 142 -15.87 -4.90 22.18
N PRO A 143 -15.69 -5.76 23.20
CA PRO A 143 -15.81 -5.37 24.60
C PRO A 143 -14.77 -4.32 25.04
N LYS A 144 -13.71 -4.13 24.26
CA LYS A 144 -12.67 -3.12 24.47
C LYS A 144 -12.79 -1.92 23.51
N ALA A 145 -13.94 -1.74 22.86
CA ALA A 145 -14.14 -0.68 21.86
C ALA A 145 -13.67 0.70 22.36
N ASP A 146 -14.02 1.10 23.58
CA ASP A 146 -13.61 2.42 24.12
C ASP A 146 -12.08 2.55 24.29
N GLU A 147 -11.41 1.50 24.74
CA GLU A 147 -9.95 1.46 24.89
C GLU A 147 -9.26 1.51 23.52
N ILE A 148 -9.76 0.73 22.56
CA ILE A 148 -9.27 0.68 21.18
C ILE A 148 -9.41 2.05 20.52
N VAL A 149 -10.58 2.67 20.61
CA VAL A 149 -10.86 3.99 20.04
C VAL A 149 -9.93 5.03 20.63
N LEU A 150 -9.82 5.10 21.95
CA LEU A 150 -8.96 6.08 22.60
C LEU A 150 -7.48 5.88 22.20
N SER A 151 -6.98 4.66 22.27
CA SER A 151 -5.58 4.33 21.94
C SER A 151 -5.25 4.66 20.48
N ASN A 152 -6.07 4.18 19.54
CA ASN A 152 -5.80 4.34 18.12
C ASN A 152 -5.97 5.78 17.66
N MET A 153 -7.01 6.48 18.13
CA MET A 153 -7.26 7.86 17.74
C MET A 153 -6.25 8.83 18.35
N THR A 154 -5.82 8.66 19.60
CA THR A 154 -4.78 9.52 20.18
C THR A 154 -3.46 9.39 19.42
N ALA A 155 -3.08 8.17 19.07
CA ALA A 155 -1.89 7.92 18.26
C ALA A 155 -2.03 8.54 16.86
N LEU A 156 -3.16 8.34 16.17
CA LEU A 156 -3.39 8.88 14.84
C LEU A 156 -3.36 10.41 14.83
N LEU A 157 -4.12 11.07 15.71
CA LEU A 157 -4.19 12.53 15.77
C LEU A 157 -2.83 13.15 16.11
N ASP A 158 -2.05 12.52 16.98
CA ASP A 158 -0.66 12.92 17.23
C ASP A 158 0.22 12.82 15.98
N ARG A 159 0.11 11.73 15.21
CA ARG A 159 0.87 11.55 13.97
C ARG A 159 0.46 12.54 12.87
N ILE A 160 -0.84 12.80 12.71
CA ILE A 160 -1.33 13.81 11.77
C ILE A 160 -0.81 15.19 12.18
N PHE A 161 -0.92 15.55 13.45
CA PHE A 161 -0.46 16.84 13.95
C PHE A 161 1.05 17.03 13.76
N LEU A 162 1.84 15.98 13.98
CA LEU A 162 3.27 15.99 13.69
C LEU A 162 3.53 16.25 12.20
N ASP A 163 2.80 15.58 11.30
CA ASP A 163 2.94 15.78 9.86
C ASP A 163 2.48 17.17 9.39
N VAL A 164 1.47 17.77 10.04
CA VAL A 164 1.08 19.17 9.77
C VAL A 164 2.20 20.14 10.12
N LYS A 165 2.92 19.89 11.24
CA LYS A 165 4.05 20.73 11.67
C LYS A 165 5.30 20.50 10.84
N GLU A 166 5.59 19.26 10.51
CA GLU A 166 6.76 18.83 9.75
C GLU A 166 6.33 17.81 8.68
N PRO A 167 5.87 18.29 7.50
CA PRO A 167 5.33 17.41 6.48
C PRO A 167 6.35 16.40 5.98
N PHE A 168 6.01 15.12 6.12
CA PHE A 168 6.79 14.04 5.54
C PHE A 168 6.79 14.16 4.02
N VAL A 169 7.98 14.04 3.41
CA VAL A 169 8.16 14.09 1.95
C VAL A 169 8.45 12.68 1.46
N PHE A 170 7.57 12.16 0.61
CA PHE A 170 7.73 10.84 0.02
C PHE A 170 8.77 10.84 -1.10
N GLU A 171 9.67 9.86 -1.05
CA GLU A 171 10.57 9.56 -2.16
C GLU A 171 9.85 8.78 -3.27
N ALA A 172 10.48 8.72 -4.45
CA ALA A 172 9.94 8.00 -5.60
C ALA A 172 9.70 6.51 -5.30
N HIS A 173 10.62 5.91 -4.53
CA HIS A 173 10.42 4.63 -3.85
C HIS A 173 10.54 4.87 -2.35
N HIS A 174 9.44 4.71 -1.63
CA HIS A 174 9.38 4.87 -0.20
C HIS A 174 9.37 3.50 0.48
N LYS A 175 10.23 3.32 1.48
CA LYS A 175 10.25 2.12 2.33
C LYS A 175 9.47 2.41 3.61
N ALA A 176 8.65 1.46 4.03
CA ALA A 176 7.87 1.56 5.25
C ALA A 176 8.75 1.97 6.45
N LYS A 177 8.34 3.01 7.18
CA LYS A 177 9.06 3.44 8.39
C LYS A 177 8.61 2.61 9.59
N ARG A 178 9.54 1.84 10.15
CA ARG A 178 9.33 0.94 11.30
C ARG A 178 9.89 1.49 12.61
N GLU A 179 10.79 2.48 12.55
CA GLU A 179 11.49 3.04 13.71
C GLU A 179 11.64 4.57 13.55
N PRO A 180 11.67 5.36 14.65
CA PRO A 180 11.46 4.96 16.06
C PRO A 180 9.97 4.75 16.42
N PHE A 181 9.08 5.03 15.47
CA PHE A 181 7.65 4.74 15.56
C PHE A 181 7.31 3.79 14.42
N ASP A 182 6.69 2.65 14.75
CA ASP A 182 6.31 1.66 13.75
C ASP A 182 4.99 2.06 13.07
N TYR A 183 5.09 2.80 11.96
CA TYR A 183 3.93 3.23 11.18
C TYR A 183 3.22 2.07 10.49
N TYR A 184 3.91 0.96 10.21
CA TYR A 184 3.30 -0.24 9.66
C TYR A 184 2.36 -0.86 10.68
N MET A 185 2.87 -1.16 11.89
CA MET A 185 2.07 -1.76 12.96
C MET A 185 0.97 -0.82 13.44
N PHE A 186 1.24 0.49 13.49
CA PHE A 186 0.22 1.49 13.74
C PHE A 186 -0.95 1.38 12.73
N GLY A 187 -0.65 1.33 11.43
CA GLY A 187 -1.67 1.18 10.40
C GLY A 187 -2.42 -0.15 10.48
N GLN A 188 -1.72 -1.25 10.78
CA GLN A 188 -2.35 -2.56 11.01
C GLN A 188 -3.33 -2.50 12.20
N ASN A 189 -2.89 -1.95 13.34
CA ASN A 189 -3.68 -1.88 14.57
C ASN A 189 -4.88 -0.94 14.43
N TYR A 190 -4.75 0.12 13.64
CA TYR A 190 -5.84 1.05 13.36
C TYR A 190 -6.95 0.39 12.55
N ILE A 191 -6.61 -0.36 11.50
CA ILE A 191 -7.60 -0.96 10.58
C ILE A 191 -8.17 -2.28 11.11
N ARG A 192 -7.40 -3.07 11.88
CA ARG A 192 -7.83 -4.36 12.43
C ARG A 192 -9.22 -4.38 13.07
N PRO A 193 -9.62 -3.45 13.97
CA PRO A 193 -10.93 -3.49 14.62
C PRO A 193 -12.10 -3.14 13.68
N LEU A 194 -11.82 -2.71 12.44
CA LEU A 194 -12.82 -2.44 11.42
C LEU A 194 -13.14 -3.70 10.59
N VAL A 195 -12.26 -4.70 10.60
CA VAL A 195 -12.41 -5.91 9.78
C VAL A 195 -13.18 -6.98 10.54
N ASP A 196 -14.33 -7.40 10.01
CA ASP A 196 -15.05 -8.58 10.50
C ASP A 196 -14.42 -9.86 9.95
N PHE A 197 -13.38 -10.34 10.63
CA PHE A 197 -12.71 -11.59 10.27
C PHE A 197 -13.64 -12.82 10.23
N ASN A 198 -14.81 -12.80 10.87
CA ASN A 198 -15.75 -13.92 10.77
C ASN A 198 -16.46 -13.98 9.42
N THR A 199 -16.64 -12.83 8.77
CA THR A 199 -17.27 -12.70 7.45
C THR A 199 -16.29 -12.27 6.36
N SER A 200 -14.99 -12.26 6.65
CA SER A 200 -13.92 -12.06 5.66
C SER A 200 -13.44 -13.38 5.03
N TYR A 201 -12.87 -13.32 3.82
CA TYR A 201 -12.40 -14.50 3.09
C TYR A 201 -11.13 -14.24 2.25
N VAL A 202 -10.33 -15.29 2.07
CA VAL A 202 -9.21 -15.34 1.14
C VAL A 202 -9.46 -16.42 0.08
N GLY A 203 -9.59 -16.00 -1.17
CA GLY A 203 -9.71 -16.87 -2.34
C GLY A 203 -8.35 -17.37 -2.82
N ASN A 204 -8.26 -18.67 -3.03
CA ASN A 204 -7.09 -19.37 -3.60
C ASN A 204 -5.78 -19.13 -2.82
N MET A 205 -5.84 -19.29 -1.50
CA MET A 205 -4.65 -19.21 -0.63
C MET A 205 -3.42 -19.99 -1.11
N PRO A 206 -3.53 -21.19 -1.73
CA PRO A 206 -2.37 -21.89 -2.29
C PRO A 206 -1.58 -21.09 -3.33
N LEU A 207 -2.21 -20.19 -4.10
CA LEU A 207 -1.52 -19.36 -5.10
C LEU A 207 -0.66 -18.28 -4.42
N PHE A 208 -1.14 -17.69 -3.31
CA PHE A 208 -0.32 -16.77 -2.52
C PHE A 208 0.91 -17.46 -1.92
N ILE A 209 0.78 -18.72 -1.50
CA ILE A 209 1.90 -19.53 -1.02
C ILE A 209 2.89 -19.79 -2.17
N GLN A 210 2.39 -20.15 -3.36
CA GLN A 210 3.22 -20.32 -4.55
C GLN A 210 4.00 -19.06 -4.91
N MET A 211 3.38 -17.87 -4.83
CA MET A 211 4.07 -16.60 -5.05
C MET A 211 5.23 -16.39 -4.08
N GLU A 212 5.08 -16.76 -2.80
CA GLU A 212 6.17 -16.64 -1.84
C GLU A 212 7.38 -17.51 -2.24
N GLU A 213 7.13 -18.71 -2.79
CA GLU A 213 8.20 -19.56 -3.34
C GLU A 213 8.85 -18.95 -4.59
N GLN A 214 8.08 -18.32 -5.48
CA GLN A 214 8.63 -17.60 -6.63
C GLN A 214 9.51 -16.42 -6.19
N LEU A 215 9.10 -15.68 -5.16
CA LEU A 215 9.91 -14.59 -4.58
C LEU A 215 11.23 -15.12 -4.00
N LYS A 216 11.21 -16.27 -3.31
CA LYS A 216 12.42 -16.95 -2.80
C LYS A 216 13.36 -17.39 -3.92
N GLN A 217 12.83 -17.68 -5.12
CA GLN A 217 13.61 -18.03 -6.32
C GLN A 217 14.21 -16.81 -7.04
N GLY A 218 13.97 -15.59 -6.56
CA GLY A 218 14.47 -14.38 -7.20
C GLY A 218 13.51 -13.75 -8.22
N HIS A 219 12.30 -14.31 -8.39
CA HIS A 219 11.36 -13.83 -9.39
C HIS A 219 10.64 -12.55 -8.93
N ASN A 220 10.14 -11.79 -9.89
CA ASN A 220 9.29 -10.62 -9.65
C ASN A 220 7.80 -11.00 -9.76
N ILE A 221 6.96 -10.42 -8.92
CA ILE A 221 5.51 -10.65 -8.91
C ILE A 221 4.80 -9.30 -9.04
N ILE A 222 3.88 -9.19 -10.01
CA ILE A 222 2.97 -8.06 -10.14
C ILE A 222 1.54 -8.53 -9.87
N LEU A 223 0.87 -7.86 -8.92
CA LEU A 223 -0.54 -8.04 -8.64
C LEU A 223 -1.34 -6.96 -9.37
N MET A 224 -2.10 -7.37 -10.38
CA MET A 224 -3.01 -6.52 -11.15
C MET A 224 -4.38 -6.55 -10.49
N SER A 225 -4.74 -5.47 -9.80
CA SER A 225 -5.88 -5.46 -8.88
C SER A 225 -6.93 -4.40 -9.21
N ASN A 226 -8.16 -4.61 -8.77
CA ASN A 226 -9.06 -3.48 -8.48
C ASN A 226 -8.63 -2.76 -7.18
N HIS A 227 -9.26 -1.64 -6.85
CA HIS A 227 -8.91 -0.81 -5.70
C HIS A 227 -10.19 -0.22 -5.12
N GLN A 228 -10.42 -0.28 -3.82
CA GLN A 228 -11.70 0.12 -3.23
C GLN A 228 -11.58 1.19 -2.16
N SER A 229 -10.54 1.14 -1.33
CA SER A 229 -10.36 2.05 -0.21
C SER A 229 -8.90 2.48 -0.07
N GLU A 230 -8.66 3.56 0.65
CA GLU A 230 -7.28 3.94 1.02
C GLU A 230 -6.65 2.95 2.00
N ALA A 231 -7.48 2.10 2.64
CA ALA A 231 -7.07 1.06 3.56
C ALA A 231 -6.72 -0.27 2.88
N ASP A 232 -6.82 -0.38 1.55
CA ASP A 232 -6.51 -1.62 0.81
C ASP A 232 -5.16 -2.25 1.21
N PRO A 233 -4.05 -1.49 1.35
CA PRO A 233 -2.78 -2.04 1.81
C PRO A 233 -2.85 -2.71 3.19
N ALA A 234 -3.61 -2.13 4.12
CA ALA A 234 -3.78 -2.69 5.45
C ALA A 234 -4.66 -3.95 5.41
N ILE A 235 -5.73 -3.94 4.60
CA ILE A 235 -6.64 -5.07 4.46
C ILE A 235 -5.91 -6.27 3.84
N ILE A 236 -5.15 -6.06 2.75
CA ILE A 236 -4.33 -7.11 2.14
C ILE A 236 -3.36 -7.69 3.17
N ALA A 237 -2.65 -6.84 3.91
CA ALA A 237 -1.71 -7.30 4.93
C ALA A 237 -2.41 -8.07 6.06
N LEU A 238 -3.53 -7.57 6.61
CA LEU A 238 -4.29 -8.22 7.69
C LEU A 238 -4.83 -9.60 7.29
N LEU A 239 -5.27 -9.78 6.04
CA LEU A 239 -5.80 -11.05 5.56
C LEU A 239 -4.70 -12.10 5.30
N LEU A 240 -3.43 -11.67 5.17
CA LEU A 240 -2.29 -12.54 4.86
C LEU A 240 -1.31 -12.74 6.03
N GLU A 241 -1.26 -11.83 7.01
CA GLU A 241 -0.20 -11.75 8.04
C GLU A 241 0.02 -13.04 8.83
N MET A 242 -1.02 -13.83 9.09
CA MET A 242 -0.92 -15.07 9.86
C MET A 242 -0.18 -16.19 9.10
N ARG A 243 -0.25 -16.18 7.77
CA ARG A 243 0.25 -17.27 6.92
C ARG A 243 1.43 -16.86 6.05
N LEU A 244 1.47 -15.60 5.64
CA LEU A 244 2.42 -15.03 4.68
C LEU A 244 2.90 -13.66 5.18
N PRO A 245 3.49 -13.56 6.39
CA PRO A 245 3.94 -12.29 6.96
C PRO A 245 4.99 -11.60 6.08
N HIS A 246 5.82 -12.37 5.38
CA HIS A 246 6.79 -11.79 4.44
C HIS A 246 6.10 -10.99 3.34
N ILE A 247 5.04 -11.52 2.72
CA ILE A 247 4.26 -10.79 1.72
C ILE A 247 3.54 -9.60 2.38
N ALA A 248 2.90 -9.79 3.53
CA ALA A 248 2.15 -8.75 4.23
C ALA A 248 3.00 -7.52 4.59
N GLU A 249 4.30 -7.71 4.86
CA GLU A 249 5.22 -6.63 5.23
C GLU A 249 6.01 -6.04 4.05
N ASN A 250 6.23 -6.82 2.98
CA ASN A 250 7.12 -6.42 1.87
C ASN A 250 6.38 -6.03 0.58
N LEU A 251 5.06 -6.17 0.52
CA LEU A 251 4.28 -5.70 -0.63
C LEU A 251 4.51 -4.21 -0.90
N ILE A 252 4.88 -3.90 -2.14
CA ILE A 252 5.10 -2.53 -2.63
C ILE A 252 3.86 -2.06 -3.38
N TYR A 253 3.27 -0.95 -2.96
CA TYR A 253 2.04 -0.42 -3.56
C TYR A 253 2.36 0.74 -4.50
N VAL A 254 1.90 0.67 -5.75
CA VAL A 254 1.91 1.83 -6.64
C VAL A 254 0.81 2.79 -6.18
N ALA A 255 1.20 3.90 -5.56
CA ALA A 255 0.29 4.80 -4.84
C ALA A 255 0.21 6.18 -5.51
N GLY A 256 -1.02 6.71 -5.54
CA GLY A 256 -1.37 8.02 -6.07
C GLY A 256 -0.97 9.18 -5.16
N ASP A 257 -1.09 10.41 -5.68
CA ASP A 257 -0.69 11.64 -5.01
C ASP A 257 -1.52 11.97 -3.76
N ARG A 258 -2.81 11.62 -3.72
CA ARG A 258 -3.70 11.97 -2.59
C ARG A 258 -3.26 11.37 -1.27
N VAL A 259 -2.99 10.07 -1.24
CA VAL A 259 -2.62 9.35 -0.02
C VAL A 259 -1.23 9.74 0.51
N ILE A 260 -0.42 10.43 -0.29
CA ILE A 260 0.91 10.94 0.10
C ILE A 260 0.93 12.45 0.38
N THR A 261 -0.18 13.16 0.14
CA THR A 261 -0.32 14.61 0.34
C THR A 261 -1.33 14.97 1.42
N ASP A 262 -2.41 14.19 1.57
CA ASP A 262 -3.43 14.42 2.59
C ASP A 262 -2.90 14.10 4.01
N PRO A 263 -2.79 15.08 4.92
CA PRO A 263 -2.29 14.86 6.28
C PRO A 263 -3.03 13.78 7.06
N LEU A 264 -4.33 13.57 6.78
CA LEU A 264 -5.15 12.56 7.46
C LEU A 264 -4.82 11.13 7.01
N CYS A 265 -4.18 10.97 5.85
CA CYS A 265 -3.81 9.68 5.26
C CYS A 265 -2.32 9.37 5.41
N LYS A 266 -1.47 10.41 5.40
CA LYS A 266 -0.01 10.28 5.40
C LYS A 266 0.54 9.37 6.48
N PRO A 267 0.08 9.39 7.75
CA PRO A 267 0.54 8.44 8.77
C PRO A 267 0.41 6.97 8.33
N PHE A 268 -0.66 6.60 7.64
CA PHE A 268 -0.84 5.24 7.12
C PHE A 268 0.11 4.94 5.95
N SER A 269 0.26 5.89 5.03
CA SER A 269 1.16 5.77 3.88
C SER A 269 2.64 5.66 4.27
N ILE A 270 3.07 6.38 5.31
CA ILE A 270 4.44 6.29 5.86
C ILE A 270 4.77 4.85 6.28
N GLY A 271 3.79 4.08 6.73
CA GLY A 271 3.93 2.68 7.16
C GLY A 271 3.94 1.65 6.04
N ARG A 272 3.88 2.04 4.76
CA ARG A 272 3.84 1.10 3.62
C ARG A 272 5.05 1.26 2.71
N ASN A 273 5.38 0.22 1.95
CA ASN A 273 6.34 0.33 0.86
C ASN A 273 5.60 0.86 -0.36
N LEU A 274 6.07 1.96 -0.97
CA LEU A 274 5.34 2.65 -2.03
C LEU A 274 6.23 2.92 -3.23
N ILE A 275 5.66 2.82 -4.43
CA ILE A 275 6.12 3.53 -5.61
C ILE A 275 5.18 4.72 -5.82
N CYS A 276 5.69 5.92 -5.57
CA CYS A 276 4.88 7.14 -5.54
C CYS A 276 4.70 7.68 -6.97
N VAL A 277 3.46 7.71 -7.45
CA VAL A 277 3.13 8.21 -8.80
C VAL A 277 1.96 9.18 -8.74
N TYR A 278 1.98 10.18 -9.62
CA TYR A 278 0.82 11.01 -9.90
C TYR A 278 -0.13 10.26 -10.84
N SER A 279 -1.39 10.10 -10.44
CA SER A 279 -2.40 9.45 -11.27
C SER A 279 -2.66 10.23 -12.54
N LYS A 280 -2.91 9.54 -13.66
CA LYS A 280 -3.37 10.18 -14.90
C LYS A 280 -4.65 10.99 -14.67
N LYS A 281 -5.53 10.55 -13.76
CA LYS A 281 -6.80 11.20 -13.43
C LYS A 281 -6.62 12.63 -12.90
N HIS A 282 -5.51 12.88 -12.18
CA HIS A 282 -5.22 14.17 -11.53
C HIS A 282 -4.01 14.89 -12.14
N MET A 283 -3.50 14.38 -13.28
CA MET A 283 -2.34 14.96 -13.94
C MET A 283 -2.62 16.38 -14.43
N LEU A 284 -3.84 16.64 -14.92
CA LEU A 284 -4.25 17.89 -15.55
C LEU A 284 -5.05 18.82 -14.63
N ASP A 285 -5.22 18.47 -13.36
CA ASP A 285 -5.99 19.29 -12.39
C ASP A 285 -5.38 20.68 -12.20
N ASP A 286 -4.04 20.77 -12.24
CA ASP A 286 -3.28 22.02 -12.27
C ASP A 286 -2.29 22.00 -13.44
N PRO A 287 -2.54 22.74 -14.52
CA PRO A 287 -1.66 22.82 -15.68
C PRO A 287 -0.22 23.24 -15.35
N ALA A 288 0.00 24.05 -14.30
CA ALA A 288 1.33 24.51 -13.91
C ALA A 288 2.20 23.38 -13.32
N LEU A 289 1.57 22.34 -12.77
CA LEU A 289 2.25 21.22 -12.11
C LEU A 289 2.48 20.02 -13.04
N VAL A 290 1.90 20.00 -14.24
CA VAL A 290 1.95 18.84 -15.16
C VAL A 290 3.39 18.38 -15.43
N GLU A 291 4.30 19.30 -15.75
CA GLU A 291 5.68 18.94 -16.09
C GLU A 291 6.43 18.39 -14.87
N THR A 292 6.22 18.97 -13.70
CA THR A 292 6.78 18.48 -12.43
C THR A 292 6.27 17.09 -12.11
N LYS A 293 4.95 16.85 -12.24
CA LYS A 293 4.32 15.54 -12.03
C LYS A 293 4.86 14.49 -13.00
N ARG A 294 5.05 14.83 -14.28
CA ARG A 294 5.65 13.95 -15.30
C ARG A 294 7.10 13.57 -14.97
N LYS A 295 7.91 14.54 -14.54
CA LYS A 295 9.30 14.29 -14.10
C LYS A 295 9.35 13.38 -12.89
N ALA A 296 8.48 13.60 -11.91
CA ALA A 296 8.36 12.73 -10.74
C ALA A 296 7.98 11.30 -11.13
N ASN A 297 6.95 11.11 -11.96
CA ASN A 297 6.58 9.77 -12.46
C ASN A 297 7.72 9.08 -13.22
N THR A 298 8.47 9.83 -14.04
CA THR A 298 9.63 9.30 -14.75
C THR A 298 10.69 8.79 -13.78
N ARG A 299 10.93 9.49 -12.67
CA ARG A 299 11.83 9.05 -11.61
C ARG A 299 11.32 7.77 -10.95
N SER A 300 10.05 7.72 -10.57
CA SER A 300 9.44 6.54 -9.94
C SER A 300 9.46 5.29 -10.82
N LEU A 301 9.21 5.44 -12.13
CA LEU A 301 9.32 4.34 -13.09
C LEU A 301 10.78 3.83 -13.21
N LYS A 302 11.78 4.73 -13.17
CA LYS A 302 13.20 4.34 -13.17
C LYS A 302 13.61 3.60 -11.90
N GLU A 303 13.12 4.04 -10.73
CA GLU A 303 13.35 3.33 -9.47
C GLU A 303 12.71 1.94 -9.50
N MET A 304 11.45 1.83 -9.95
CA MET A 304 10.76 0.56 -10.10
C MET A 304 11.50 -0.38 -11.07
N ALA A 305 11.97 0.12 -12.22
CA ALA A 305 12.79 -0.68 -13.14
C ALA A 305 14.13 -1.13 -12.51
N THR A 306 14.67 -0.37 -11.57
CA THR A 306 15.89 -0.72 -10.84
C THR A 306 15.60 -1.81 -9.79
N LEU A 307 14.48 -1.71 -9.08
CA LEU A 307 14.01 -2.74 -8.16
C LEU A 307 13.75 -4.06 -8.88
N LEU A 308 13.00 -4.04 -9.99
CA LEU A 308 12.70 -5.25 -10.75
C LEU A 308 13.97 -5.94 -11.28
N ARG A 309 15.00 -5.17 -11.66
CA ARG A 309 16.31 -5.72 -12.05
C ARG A 309 17.02 -6.47 -10.92
N SER A 310 16.71 -6.16 -9.66
CA SER A 310 17.28 -6.86 -8.49
C SER A 310 16.57 -8.19 -8.15
N GLY A 311 15.40 -8.46 -8.74
CA GLY A 311 14.61 -9.65 -8.46
C GLY A 311 13.90 -9.60 -7.10
N SER A 312 13.12 -10.64 -6.79
CA SER A 312 12.38 -10.79 -5.52
C SER A 312 11.49 -9.60 -5.15
N GLN A 313 10.95 -8.89 -6.14
CA GLN A 313 10.01 -7.79 -5.89
C GLN A 313 8.57 -8.29 -5.97
N ILE A 314 7.71 -7.81 -5.07
CA ILE A 314 6.26 -7.98 -5.18
C ILE A 314 5.60 -6.61 -5.18
N ILE A 315 4.88 -6.31 -6.26
CA ILE A 315 4.30 -4.99 -6.52
C ILE A 315 2.80 -5.13 -6.76
N TRP A 316 2.01 -4.37 -6.02
CA TRP A 316 0.58 -4.19 -6.24
C TRP A 316 0.32 -2.92 -7.05
N ILE A 317 -0.53 -3.03 -8.06
CA ILE A 317 -0.98 -1.89 -8.87
C ILE A 317 -2.47 -2.03 -9.18
N ALA A 318 -3.18 -0.91 -9.15
CA ALA A 318 -4.53 -0.80 -9.66
C ALA A 318 -4.53 -0.04 -11.00
N PRO A 319 -4.60 -0.74 -12.16
CA PRO A 319 -4.48 -0.11 -13.47
C PRO A 319 -5.62 0.88 -13.78
N SER A 320 -6.76 0.77 -13.10
CA SER A 320 -7.86 1.75 -13.18
C SER A 320 -7.45 3.16 -12.70
N GLY A 321 -6.36 3.27 -11.94
CA GLY A 321 -5.79 4.53 -11.47
C GLY A 321 -6.62 5.25 -10.39
N GLY A 322 -7.62 4.59 -9.80
CA GLY A 322 -8.37 5.09 -8.64
C GLY A 322 -9.35 4.06 -8.10
N ARG A 323 -9.96 4.36 -6.94
CA ARG A 323 -10.92 3.49 -6.28
C ARG A 323 -12.16 3.20 -7.15
N ASP A 324 -12.76 2.05 -6.96
CA ASP A 324 -14.05 1.64 -7.52
C ASP A 324 -15.14 2.62 -7.06
N ARG A 325 -16.26 2.68 -7.79
CA ARG A 325 -17.41 3.52 -7.45
C ARG A 325 -18.69 2.75 -7.69
N PRO A 326 -19.76 3.04 -6.95
CA PRO A 326 -21.04 2.44 -7.22
C PRO A 326 -21.51 2.83 -8.62
N VAL A 327 -22.07 1.86 -9.34
CA VAL A 327 -22.68 2.06 -10.65
C VAL A 327 -23.86 3.00 -10.48
N ALA A 328 -23.89 4.05 -11.31
CA ALA A 328 -24.90 5.09 -11.21
C ALA A 328 -26.31 4.48 -11.27
N ASN A 329 -27.13 4.85 -10.28
CA ASN A 329 -28.54 4.47 -10.11
C ASN A 329 -28.85 3.03 -9.66
N SER A 330 -27.89 2.08 -9.65
CA SER A 330 -28.11 0.75 -9.03
C SER A 330 -27.60 0.68 -7.59
N GLY A 331 -26.52 1.43 -7.28
CA GLY A 331 -25.84 1.32 -5.99
C GLY A 331 -24.91 0.11 -5.88
N GLU A 332 -24.84 -0.73 -6.92
CA GLU A 332 -23.96 -1.90 -6.99
C GLU A 332 -22.50 -1.46 -7.20
N TRP A 333 -21.56 -2.17 -6.58
CA TRP A 333 -20.13 -1.91 -6.72
C TRP A 333 -19.50 -2.93 -7.67
N ALA A 334 -18.63 -2.46 -8.54
CA ALA A 334 -17.87 -3.33 -9.44
C ALA A 334 -16.45 -2.78 -9.63
N PRO A 335 -15.47 -3.65 -9.95
CA PRO A 335 -14.14 -3.23 -10.38
C PRO A 335 -14.19 -2.15 -11.46
N ALA A 336 -13.44 -1.06 -11.26
CA ALA A 336 -13.32 -0.02 -12.29
C ALA A 336 -12.48 -0.52 -13.48
N PRO A 337 -12.82 -0.12 -14.73
CA PRO A 337 -12.08 -0.53 -15.92
C PRO A 337 -10.59 -0.22 -15.84
N PHE A 338 -9.76 -1.14 -16.31
CA PHE A 338 -8.31 -0.97 -16.35
C PHE A 338 -7.87 -0.05 -17.49
N ASP A 339 -6.84 0.78 -17.23
CA ASP A 339 -6.10 1.46 -18.29
C ASP A 339 -5.12 0.46 -18.92
N SER A 340 -5.42 0.05 -20.15
CA SER A 340 -4.64 -0.95 -20.91
C SER A 340 -3.18 -0.54 -21.11
N SER A 341 -2.89 0.75 -21.16
CA SER A 341 -1.51 1.26 -21.28
C SER A 341 -0.76 1.14 -19.96
N SER A 342 -1.44 1.30 -18.81
CA SER A 342 -0.85 1.02 -17.50
C SER A 342 -0.51 -0.45 -17.34
N VAL A 343 -1.42 -1.35 -17.77
CA VAL A 343 -1.18 -2.81 -17.78
C VAL A 343 0.04 -3.17 -18.63
N ASP A 344 0.08 -2.70 -19.88
CA ASP A 344 1.19 -3.02 -20.79
C ASP A 344 2.52 -2.41 -20.37
N ASN A 345 2.51 -1.21 -19.78
CA ASN A 345 3.72 -0.61 -19.23
C ASN A 345 4.35 -1.50 -18.13
N MET A 346 3.53 -2.00 -17.20
CA MET A 346 4.00 -2.90 -16.15
C MET A 346 4.51 -4.23 -16.72
N ARG A 347 3.78 -4.83 -17.67
CA ARG A 347 4.22 -6.04 -18.38
C ARG A 347 5.59 -5.83 -19.04
N ARG A 348 5.76 -4.75 -19.80
CA ARG A 348 7.04 -4.43 -20.44
C ARG A 348 8.17 -4.26 -19.43
N LEU A 349 7.93 -3.59 -18.31
CA LEU A 349 8.95 -3.41 -17.27
C LEU A 349 9.42 -4.75 -16.70
N VAL A 350 8.48 -5.67 -16.48
CA VAL A 350 8.77 -7.02 -16.01
C VAL A 350 9.56 -7.83 -17.05
N ASP A 351 9.11 -7.87 -18.30
CA ASP A 351 9.77 -8.62 -19.37
C ASP A 351 11.22 -8.17 -19.61
N HIS A 352 11.50 -6.88 -19.41
CA HIS A 352 12.82 -6.29 -19.63
C HIS A 352 13.62 -6.16 -18.32
N SER A 353 13.15 -6.72 -17.21
CA SER A 353 13.83 -6.62 -15.92
C SER A 353 15.01 -7.57 -15.78
N GLY A 354 15.04 -8.69 -16.51
CA GLY A 354 16.09 -9.71 -16.40
C GLY A 354 15.63 -10.94 -15.59
N PRO A 355 15.34 -10.82 -14.28
CA PRO A 355 14.75 -11.90 -13.51
C PRO A 355 13.37 -12.32 -14.06
N PRO A 356 12.98 -13.60 -13.93
CA PRO A 356 11.65 -14.06 -14.32
C PRO A 356 10.57 -13.26 -13.58
N GLY A 357 9.45 -13.01 -14.25
CA GLY A 357 8.39 -12.22 -13.70
C GLY A 357 7.00 -12.75 -14.00
N HIS A 358 6.10 -12.58 -13.04
CA HIS A 358 4.76 -13.14 -13.05
C HIS A 358 3.71 -12.05 -12.83
N ILE A 359 2.58 -12.14 -13.55
CA ILE A 359 1.50 -11.17 -13.46
C ILE A 359 0.22 -11.91 -13.08
N TYR A 360 -0.25 -11.66 -11.86
CA TYR A 360 -1.45 -12.29 -11.31
C TYR A 360 -2.62 -11.30 -11.23
N PRO A 361 -3.82 -11.66 -11.71
CA PRO A 361 -5.03 -10.91 -11.44
C PRO A 361 -5.50 -11.13 -10.00
N MET A 362 -5.66 -10.05 -9.26
CA MET A 362 -6.11 -10.05 -7.86
C MET A 362 -7.41 -9.27 -7.72
N ALA A 363 -8.38 -9.80 -6.98
CA ALA A 363 -9.57 -9.06 -6.57
C ALA A 363 -9.48 -8.67 -5.10
N ILE A 364 -10.01 -7.49 -4.77
CA ILE A 364 -10.24 -7.02 -3.40
C ILE A 364 -11.67 -6.51 -3.24
N LEU A 365 -12.31 -6.89 -2.14
CA LEU A 365 -13.63 -6.42 -1.73
C LEU A 365 -13.55 -5.87 -0.30
N CYS A 366 -13.67 -4.56 -0.15
CA CYS A 366 -13.60 -3.88 1.13
C CYS A 366 -14.13 -2.44 1.13
N HIS A 367 -14.87 -2.02 0.10
CA HIS A 367 -15.38 -0.65 0.02
C HIS A 367 -16.21 -0.25 1.25
N ASP A 368 -16.90 -1.18 1.92
CA ASP A 368 -17.70 -0.89 3.11
C ASP A 368 -16.88 -0.33 4.28
N ILE A 369 -15.61 -0.75 4.41
CA ILE A 369 -14.73 -0.32 5.52
C ILE A 369 -14.49 1.19 5.46
N MET A 370 -14.15 1.70 4.28
CA MET A 370 -13.81 3.10 4.07
C MET A 370 -14.11 3.50 2.61
N PRO A 371 -15.40 3.66 2.26
CA PRO A 371 -15.80 3.85 0.89
C PRO A 371 -15.33 5.22 0.38
N PRO A 372 -14.99 5.34 -0.90
CA PRO A 372 -14.75 6.63 -1.50
C PRO A 372 -16.02 7.47 -1.57
N PRO A 373 -15.88 8.81 -1.69
CA PRO A 373 -17.00 9.67 -2.05
C PRO A 373 -17.63 9.24 -3.38
N LEU A 374 -18.95 9.45 -3.52
CA LEU A 374 -19.71 9.04 -4.71
C LEU A 374 -19.18 9.65 -6.02
N LYS A 375 -18.58 10.85 -5.95
CA LYS A 375 -17.94 11.52 -7.08
C LYS A 375 -16.45 11.65 -6.81
N VAL A 376 -15.66 11.71 -7.88
CA VAL A 376 -14.24 12.08 -7.76
C VAL A 376 -14.19 13.56 -7.39
N GLU A 377 -13.86 13.86 -6.15
CA GLU A 377 -13.65 15.24 -5.68
C GLU A 377 -12.35 15.77 -6.29
N LYS A 378 -12.20 17.10 -6.47
CA LYS A 378 -10.95 17.69 -6.99
C LYS A 378 -10.02 18.13 -5.87
N GLU A 379 -10.58 18.57 -4.75
CA GLU A 379 -9.84 19.07 -3.59
C GLU A 379 -9.41 17.91 -2.68
N ILE A 380 -8.38 18.16 -1.86
CA ILE A 380 -7.91 17.25 -0.81
C ILE A 380 -8.78 17.46 0.43
N GLY A 381 -9.12 16.39 1.15
CA GLY A 381 -10.02 16.45 2.31
C GLY A 381 -11.38 15.80 2.07
N GLU A 382 -11.40 14.62 1.45
CA GLU A 382 -12.63 13.86 1.23
C GLU A 382 -13.32 13.47 2.54
N LYS A 383 -14.66 13.46 2.54
CA LYS A 383 -15.45 12.98 3.69
C LYS A 383 -15.14 11.51 3.97
N ARG A 384 -14.72 11.18 5.19
CA ARG A 384 -14.29 9.82 5.57
C ARG A 384 -15.37 9.07 6.32
N ILE A 385 -16.19 8.31 5.60
CA ILE A 385 -17.10 7.35 6.22
C ILE A 385 -16.29 6.10 6.59
N ILE A 386 -16.50 5.59 7.81
CA ILE A 386 -15.86 4.36 8.30
C ILE A 386 -16.92 3.41 8.82
N SER A 387 -16.78 2.12 8.51
CA SER A 387 -17.67 1.08 9.05
C SER A 387 -16.91 -0.19 9.45
N TYR A 388 -17.58 -1.06 10.19
CA TYR A 388 -17.13 -2.40 10.51
C TYR A 388 -17.79 -3.39 9.53
N HIS A 389 -17.00 -4.17 8.80
CA HIS A 389 -17.53 -5.07 7.78
C HIS A 389 -16.57 -6.22 7.42
N GLY A 390 -17.12 -7.28 6.83
CA GLY A 390 -16.33 -8.35 6.20
C GLY A 390 -15.62 -7.86 4.94
N THR A 391 -14.45 -8.45 4.67
CA THR A 391 -13.56 -8.09 3.55
C THR A 391 -13.05 -9.32 2.82
N GLY A 392 -12.65 -9.15 1.56
CA GLY A 392 -12.23 -10.25 0.71
C GLY A 392 -10.99 -9.90 -0.09
N ILE A 393 -10.08 -10.86 -0.24
CA ILE A 393 -9.09 -10.86 -1.32
C ILE A 393 -9.12 -12.20 -2.04
N SER A 394 -8.86 -12.19 -3.34
CA SER A 394 -8.73 -13.42 -4.12
C SER A 394 -7.63 -13.25 -5.15
N LEU A 395 -6.93 -14.34 -5.42
CA LEU A 395 -5.95 -14.42 -6.50
C LEU A 395 -6.39 -15.50 -7.51
N ALA A 396 -6.16 -15.28 -8.80
CA ALA A 396 -6.32 -16.31 -9.82
C ALA A 396 -4.98 -16.58 -10.51
N PRO A 397 -4.81 -17.72 -11.22
CA PRO A 397 -3.56 -18.06 -11.89
C PRO A 397 -3.06 -16.93 -12.82
N GLU A 398 -1.74 -16.89 -13.03
CA GLU A 398 -1.14 -15.92 -13.95
C GLU A 398 -1.70 -16.06 -15.36
N ILE A 399 -1.86 -14.92 -16.04
CA ILE A 399 -2.36 -14.91 -17.42
C ILE A 399 -1.16 -14.78 -18.35
N SER A 400 -0.98 -15.76 -19.23
CA SER A 400 0.08 -15.75 -20.23
C SER A 400 -0.21 -14.72 -21.33
N PHE A 401 0.69 -13.75 -21.48
CA PHE A 401 0.58 -12.76 -22.56
C PHE A 401 0.66 -13.41 -23.94
N SER A 402 1.55 -14.39 -24.14
CA SER A 402 1.69 -15.08 -25.43
C SER A 402 0.42 -15.82 -25.82
N ASP A 403 -0.23 -16.45 -24.86
CA ASP A 403 -1.38 -17.33 -25.13
C ASP A 403 -2.62 -16.50 -25.46
N ILE A 404 -2.87 -15.42 -24.70
CA ILE A 404 -3.98 -14.49 -24.96
C ILE A 404 -3.81 -13.76 -26.29
N THR A 405 -2.58 -13.46 -26.69
CA THR A 405 -2.31 -12.61 -27.85
C THR A 405 -1.90 -13.38 -29.10
N ALA A 406 -1.85 -14.72 -29.06
CA ALA A 406 -1.43 -15.57 -30.17
C ALA A 406 -2.21 -15.32 -31.48
N SER A 407 -3.50 -14.98 -31.38
CA SER A 407 -4.37 -14.68 -32.52
C SER A 407 -4.59 -13.18 -32.77
N CYS A 408 -3.88 -12.30 -32.06
CA CYS A 408 -4.05 -10.86 -32.22
C CYS A 408 -3.30 -10.36 -33.47
N GLU A 409 -4.04 -9.69 -34.34
CA GLU A 409 -3.52 -9.18 -35.62
C GLU A 409 -2.50 -8.04 -35.48
N ASN A 410 -2.51 -7.31 -34.35
CA ASN A 410 -1.62 -6.18 -34.12
C ASN A 410 -1.36 -5.93 -32.62
N PRO A 411 -0.29 -5.18 -32.28
CA PRO A 411 0.10 -4.92 -30.89
C PRO A 411 -0.96 -4.18 -30.06
N GLU A 412 -1.78 -3.34 -30.68
CA GLU A 412 -2.81 -2.58 -29.97
C GLU A 412 -3.97 -3.50 -29.54
N LYS A 413 -4.43 -4.37 -30.44
CA LYS A 413 -5.41 -5.42 -30.10
C LYS A 413 -4.86 -6.38 -29.06
N ALA A 414 -3.58 -6.74 -29.13
CA ALA A 414 -2.91 -7.60 -28.14
C ALA A 414 -2.91 -6.96 -26.75
N LYS A 415 -2.57 -5.67 -26.66
CA LYS A 415 -2.62 -4.88 -25.42
C LYS A 415 -4.02 -4.88 -24.80
N GLU A 416 -5.05 -4.58 -25.60
CA GLU A 416 -6.44 -4.54 -25.13
C GLU A 416 -6.93 -5.92 -24.71
N ALA A 417 -6.65 -6.98 -25.48
CA ALA A 417 -7.05 -8.34 -25.17
C ALA A 417 -6.43 -8.83 -23.85
N TYR A 418 -5.15 -8.57 -23.63
CA TYR A 418 -4.47 -8.92 -22.38
C TYR A 418 -5.01 -8.16 -21.17
N SER A 419 -5.20 -6.85 -21.31
CA SER A 419 -5.81 -6.02 -20.26
C SER A 419 -7.22 -6.50 -19.92
N LYS A 420 -8.01 -6.86 -20.94
CA LYS A 420 -9.36 -7.39 -20.75
C LYS A 420 -9.35 -8.74 -20.04
N ALA A 421 -8.46 -9.67 -20.41
CA ALA A 421 -8.37 -10.97 -19.76
C ALA A 421 -8.06 -10.85 -18.25
N LEU A 422 -7.14 -9.95 -17.87
CA LEU A 422 -6.86 -9.64 -16.47
C LEU A 422 -8.08 -9.05 -15.77
N TYR A 423 -8.73 -8.05 -16.38
CA TYR A 423 -9.91 -7.41 -15.82
C TYR A 423 -11.11 -8.38 -15.64
N ASP A 424 -11.38 -9.23 -16.63
CA ASP A 424 -12.44 -10.25 -16.56
C ASP A 424 -12.16 -11.24 -15.43
N SER A 425 -10.89 -11.63 -15.23
CA SER A 425 -10.48 -12.50 -14.13
C SER A 425 -10.62 -11.82 -12.76
N VAL A 426 -10.31 -10.53 -12.65
CA VAL A 426 -10.53 -9.75 -11.41
C VAL A 426 -12.02 -9.66 -11.10
N THR A 427 -12.85 -9.35 -12.10
CA THR A 427 -14.31 -9.25 -11.95
C THR A 427 -14.92 -10.59 -11.52
N SER A 428 -14.55 -11.69 -12.18
CA SER A 428 -15.06 -13.02 -11.82
C SER A 428 -14.73 -13.44 -10.39
N GLN A 429 -13.54 -13.06 -9.90
CA GLN A 429 -13.15 -13.29 -8.51
C GLN A 429 -13.91 -12.38 -7.54
N TYR A 430 -14.10 -11.12 -7.92
CA TYR A 430 -14.85 -10.14 -7.14
C TYR A 430 -16.30 -10.61 -6.90
N ASP A 431 -16.98 -11.11 -7.92
CA ASP A 431 -18.36 -11.63 -7.81
C ASP A 431 -18.47 -12.79 -6.80
N VAL A 432 -17.44 -13.64 -6.72
CA VAL A 432 -17.38 -14.72 -5.72
C VAL A 432 -17.22 -14.15 -4.30
N LEU A 433 -16.35 -13.15 -4.12
CA LEU A 433 -16.20 -12.46 -2.84
C LEU A 433 -17.48 -11.74 -2.42
N GLU A 434 -18.14 -11.07 -3.35
CA GLU A 434 -19.42 -10.38 -3.12
C GLU A 434 -20.51 -11.39 -2.69
N SER A 435 -20.63 -12.50 -3.42
CA SER A 435 -21.55 -13.59 -3.08
C SER A 435 -21.25 -14.21 -1.70
N ALA A 436 -19.98 -14.29 -1.30
CA ALA A 436 -19.57 -14.80 0.01
C ALA A 436 -19.93 -13.84 1.15
N ILE A 437 -19.64 -12.55 0.96
CA ILE A 437 -19.68 -11.51 2.00
C ILE A 437 -21.07 -10.86 2.04
N HIS A 438 -21.47 -10.16 0.98
CA HIS A 438 -22.77 -9.49 0.90
C HIS A 438 -23.91 -10.48 0.66
N GLY A 439 -23.66 -11.51 -0.15
CA GLY A 439 -24.59 -12.63 -0.37
C GLY A 439 -24.71 -13.59 0.82
N LYS A 440 -23.85 -13.44 1.85
CA LYS A 440 -23.83 -14.25 3.09
C LYS A 440 -23.71 -15.76 2.88
N LYS A 441 -23.21 -16.21 1.72
CA LYS A 441 -22.97 -17.64 1.47
C LYS A 441 -21.68 -18.15 2.12
N GLY A 442 -20.80 -17.24 2.55
CA GLY A 442 -19.49 -17.58 3.09
C GLY A 442 -18.69 -18.52 2.20
N LEU A 443 -18.16 -19.61 2.77
CA LEU A 443 -17.36 -20.59 2.01
C LEU A 443 -18.13 -21.29 0.89
N GLU A 444 -19.47 -21.37 0.97
CA GLU A 444 -20.32 -21.98 -0.05
C GLU A 444 -20.39 -21.17 -1.34
N ALA A 445 -19.92 -19.91 -1.34
CA ALA A 445 -19.74 -19.14 -2.57
C ALA A 445 -18.58 -19.65 -3.44
N SER A 446 -17.72 -20.54 -2.91
CA SER A 446 -16.58 -21.07 -3.65
C SER A 446 -17.01 -21.71 -4.98
N THR A 447 -16.17 -21.55 -5.99
CA THR A 447 -16.34 -22.14 -7.32
C THR A 447 -15.12 -23.01 -7.66
N PRO A 448 -15.15 -23.81 -8.73
CA PRO A 448 -13.95 -24.53 -9.18
C PRO A 448 -12.74 -23.62 -9.47
N ALA A 449 -12.97 -22.34 -9.77
CA ALA A 449 -11.93 -21.36 -10.04
C ALA A 449 -11.49 -20.56 -8.81
N VAL A 450 -12.34 -20.46 -7.77
CA VAL A 450 -12.08 -19.67 -6.57
C VAL A 450 -12.47 -20.48 -5.32
N SER A 451 -11.46 -21.01 -4.64
CA SER A 451 -11.62 -21.70 -3.36
C SER A 451 -11.43 -20.73 -2.21
N LEU A 452 -12.51 -20.40 -1.49
CA LEU A 452 -12.46 -19.49 -0.34
C LEU A 452 -11.95 -20.19 0.91
N SER A 453 -11.32 -19.41 1.80
CA SER A 453 -10.79 -19.84 3.09
C SER A 453 -10.76 -18.70 4.11
N GLN A 454 -10.59 -19.01 5.38
CA GLN A 454 -10.41 -18.04 6.47
C GLN A 454 -9.12 -18.38 7.23
N PRO A 455 -7.94 -17.96 6.75
CA PRO A 455 -6.65 -18.48 7.20
C PRO A 455 -6.20 -18.07 8.62
N TRP A 456 -7.02 -17.31 9.32
CA TRP A 456 -6.86 -16.93 10.73
C TRP A 456 -7.67 -17.80 11.70
N LYS A 457 -8.54 -18.68 11.18
CA LYS A 457 -9.33 -19.62 11.98
C LYS A 457 -8.60 -20.94 12.23
#